data_AF-A0A968RHG8-F1
#
_entry.id   AF-A0A968RHG8-F1
#
_cell.length_a   1.000
_cell.length_b   1.000
_cell.length_c   1.000
_cell.angle_alpha   90.00
_cell.angle_beta   90.00
_cell.angle_gamma   90.00
#
_symmetry.space_group_name_H-M   'P 1'
#
loop_
_entity.id
_entity.type
_entity.pdbx_description
1 polymer ?
#
loop_
_entity_poly.entity_id
_entity_poly.type
_entity_poly.pdbx_seq_one_letter_code
_entity_poly.pdbx_strand_id
1 'polypeptide(L)' 'MPVLNQFALVGGTNLSLRFGHRLSIDLDLFTNEPFDTEYIYKS' A
#
# COMPACT_ATOMS: atom_id res chain seq x y z
N MET A 1 -9.99 -1.76 7.22
CA MET A 1 -10.43 -0.73 6.25
C MET A 1 -10.87 -1.45 4.98
N PRO A 2 -12.18 -1.70 4.77
CA PRO A 2 -12.66 -2.44 3.60
C PRO A 2 -12.16 -1.88 2.26
N VAL A 3 -11.96 -0.55 2.19
CA VAL A 3 -11.43 0.15 1.03
C VAL A 3 -10.02 -0.29 0.61
N LEU A 4 -9.22 -0.85 1.52
CA LEU A 4 -7.85 -1.31 1.23
C LEU A 4 -7.78 -2.79 0.83
N ASN A 5 -8.90 -3.53 0.88
CA ASN A 5 -8.88 -4.98 0.67
C ASN A 5 -8.42 -5.39 -0.74
N GLN A 6 -8.58 -4.51 -1.72
CA GLN A 6 -8.13 -4.75 -3.09
C GLN A 6 -6.65 -4.41 -3.32
N PHE A 7 -5.96 -3.85 -2.32
CA PHE A 7 -4.57 -3.43 -2.44
C PHE A 7 -3.65 -4.33 -1.62
N ALA A 8 -2.53 -4.71 -2.22
CA ALA A 8 -1.42 -5.35 -1.55
C ALA A 8 -0.41 -4.30 -1.09
N LEU A 9 0.02 -4.40 0.18
CA LEU A 9 1.19 -3.67 0.66
C LEU A 9 2.45 -4.30 0.09
N VAL A 10 3.26 -3.49 -0.58
CA VAL A 10 4.48 -3.92 -1.25
C VAL A 10 5.70 -3.13 -0.76
N GLY A 11 6.82 -3.27 -1.45
CA GLY A 11 8.02 -2.45 -1.21
C GLY A 11 8.68 -2.65 0.15
N GLY A 12 9.38 -1.61 0.59
CA GLY A 12 10.19 -1.64 1.82
C GLY A 12 9.36 -1.85 3.09
N THR A 13 8.11 -1.38 3.08
CA THR A 13 7.22 -1.46 4.25
C THR A 13 6.62 -2.86 4.43
N ASN A 14 6.30 -3.57 3.33
CA ASN A 14 5.93 -4.98 3.42
C ASN A 14 7.08 -5.83 3.97
N LEU A 15 8.31 -5.56 3.50
CA LEU A 15 9.50 -6.27 3.98
C LEU A 15 9.83 -5.95 5.45
N SER A 16 9.68 -4.70 5.88
CA SER A 16 9.90 -4.33 7.28
C SER A 16 8.89 -4.98 8.22
N LEU A 17 7.61 -5.08 7.83
CA LEU A 17 6.60 -5.76 8.65
C LEU A 17 6.81 -7.27 8.72
N ARG A 18 7.26 -7.90 7.64
CA ARG A 18 7.50 -9.35 7.60
C ARG A 18 8.75 -9.77 8.35
N PHE A 19 9.81 -8.97 8.26
CA PHE A 19 11.14 -9.38 8.72
C PHE A 19 11.69 -8.51 9.87
N GLY A 20 11.11 -7.34 10.14
CA GLY A 20 11.53 -6.49 11.27
C GLY A 20 12.89 -5.80 11.09
N HIS A 21 13.47 -5.80 9.88
CA HIS A 21 14.88 -5.44 9.67
C HIS A 21 15.18 -3.93 9.59
N ARG A 22 14.17 -3.05 9.42
CA ARG A 22 14.38 -1.59 9.29
C ARG A 22 13.11 -0.81 9.56
N LEU A 23 13.25 0.45 9.96
CA LEU A 23 12.16 1.43 9.90
C LEU A 23 11.87 1.76 8.43
N SER A 24 10.60 1.82 8.07
CA SER A 24 10.11 2.27 6.76
C SER A 24 8.97 3.26 7.01
N ILE A 25 9.06 4.44 6.40
CA ILE A 25 8.16 5.57 6.70
C ILE A 25 7.06 5.67 5.64
N ASP A 26 7.37 5.31 4.39
CA ASP A 26 6.43 5.41 3.26
C ASP A 26 5.53 4.17 3.14
N LEU A 27 4.43 4.27 2.39
CA LEU A 27 3.55 3.15 2.06
C LEU A 27 3.43 2.96 0.55
N ASP A 28 3.79 1.76 0.10
CA ASP A 28 3.62 1.35 -1.30
C ASP A 28 2.43 0.37 -1.39
N LEU A 29 1.39 0.76 -2.14
CA LEU A 29 0.21 -0.06 -2.39
C LEU A 29 0.12 -0.43 -3.87
N PHE A 30 -0.19 -1.70 -4.15
CA PHE A 30 -0.37 -2.20 -5.51
C PHE A 30 -1.68 -2.96 -5.64
N THR A 31 -2.36 -2.83 -6.78
CA THR A 31 -3.54 -3.63 -7.10
C THR A 31 -3.53 -4.00 -8.58
N ASN A 32 -4.05 -5.18 -8.90
CA ASN A 32 -4.33 -5.62 -10.26
C ASN A 32 -5.76 -5.27 -10.69
N GLU A 33 -6.58 -4.76 -9.77
CA GLU A 33 -7.94 -4.31 -10.06
C GLU A 33 -7.91 -2.87 -10.56
N PRO A 34 -8.72 -2.52 -11.58
CA PRO A 34 -8.85 -1.14 -12.00
C PRO A 34 -9.44 -0.30 -10.85
N PHE A 35 -8.85 0.87 -10.61
CA PHE A 35 -9.36 1.83 -9.64
C PHE A 35 -9.32 3.23 -10.24
N ASP A 36 -10.23 4.08 -9.78
CA ASP A 36 -10.30 5.46 -10.22
C ASP A 36 -9.28 6.30 -9.42
N THR A 37 -8.31 6.83 -10.15
CA THR A 37 -7.22 7.62 -9.60
C THR A 37 -7.68 9.02 -9.17
N GLU A 38 -8.79 9.54 -9.71
CA GLU A 38 -9.31 10.87 -9.36
C GLU A 38 -9.77 10.91 -7.89
N TYR A 39 -10.26 9.79 -7.34
CA TYR A 39 -10.58 9.69 -5.90
C TYR A 39 -9.35 9.84 -5.00
N ILE A 40 -8.16 9.48 -5.47
CA ILE A 40 -6.93 9.58 -4.67
C ILE A 40 -6.41 11.02 -4.63
N TYR A 41 -6.51 11.76 -5.74
CA TYR A 41 -5.95 13.11 -5.84
C TYR A 41 -6.78 14.22 -5.17
N LYS A 42 -8.05 13.95 -4.80
CA LYS A 42 -8.94 14.94 -4.16
C LYS A 42 -8.90 14.93 -2.61
N SER A 43 -7.87 14.33 -2.01
CA SER A 43 -7.71 14.26 -0.54
C SER A 43 -6.96 15.45 0.03
#